data_AF-A0A256ZMI8-F1
#
_entry.id   AF-A0A256ZMI8-F1
#
_cell.length_a   1.000
_cell.length_b   1.000
_cell.length_c   1.000
_cell.angle_alpha   90.00
_cell.angle_beta   90.00
_cell.angle_gamma   90.00
#
_symmetry.space_group_name_H-M   'P 1'
#
loop_
_entity.id
_entity.type
_entity.pdbx_description
1 polymer ?
#
loop_
_entity_poly.entity_id
_entity_poly.type
_entity_poly.pdbx_seq_one_letter_code
_entity_poly.pdbx_strand_id
1 'polypeptide(L)'
;MYTTSCCSGRISMLEVKNPWTKLNARVIGKWHKKIKKDKVLEKISLYEGKKEPNLWIVVQPPIVHVSCKNLETASKLVVYARNSGFKESGIFFANSKRVMVEIRSSEKTSIPLVLNGKKMLNEQNFNELIEYLNNLLENLKLKIERLEKNFSNLQN
;
A
#
# COMPACT_ATOMS: atom_id res chain seq x y z
N MET A 1 -22.21 -6.20 9.55
CA MET A 1 -20.73 -6.14 9.48
C MET A 1 -20.32 -4.69 9.67
N TYR A 2 -19.13 -4.43 10.22
CA TYR A 2 -18.63 -3.06 10.40
C TYR A 2 -17.11 -3.02 10.23
N THR A 3 -16.60 -1.88 9.77
CA THR A 3 -15.15 -1.65 9.60
C THR A 3 -14.49 -1.36 10.96
N THR A 4 -13.24 -1.80 11.13
CA THR A 4 -12.46 -1.54 12.35
C THR A 4 -11.23 -0.66 12.07
N SER A 5 -10.64 -0.78 10.89
CA SER A 5 -9.58 0.09 10.40
C SER A 5 -9.49 0.06 8.89
N CYS A 6 -9.08 1.17 8.27
CA CYS A 6 -8.88 1.24 6.83
C CYS A 6 -7.64 2.07 6.46
N CYS A 7 -7.02 1.72 5.33
CA CYS A 7 -6.04 2.51 4.63
C CYS A 7 -6.32 2.36 3.13
N SER A 8 -6.44 3.47 2.41
CA SER A 8 -6.79 3.47 0.98
C SER A 8 -5.60 3.22 0.04
N GLY A 9 -4.48 2.74 0.56
CA GLY A 9 -3.22 2.64 -0.18
C GLY A 9 -2.46 3.97 -0.23
N ARG A 10 -1.14 3.89 -0.30
CA ARG A 10 -0.24 5.04 -0.23
C ARG A 10 1.12 4.77 -0.86
N ILE A 11 1.77 5.84 -1.28
CA ILE A 11 3.21 5.84 -1.54
C ILE A 11 3.89 6.36 -0.27
N SER A 12 4.98 5.73 0.15
CA SER A 12 5.77 6.16 1.30
C SER A 12 7.25 6.11 0.97
N MET A 13 8.00 7.01 1.60
CA MET A 13 9.44 7.02 1.52
C MET A 13 10.00 6.66 2.88
N LEU A 14 10.78 5.59 2.90
CA LEU A 14 11.28 4.96 4.11
C LEU A 14 12.79 5.11 4.17
N GLU A 15 13.22 5.66 5.29
CA GLU A 15 14.58 5.60 5.76
C GLU A 15 14.73 4.30 6.56
N VAL A 16 15.46 3.33 6.02
CA VAL A 16 15.67 2.02 6.65
C VAL A 16 16.78 1.26 5.93
N LYS A 17 17.60 0.51 6.68
CA LYS A 17 18.64 -0.35 6.09
C LYS A 17 18.09 -1.26 5.00
N ASN A 18 17.01 -1.99 5.32
CA ASN A 18 16.27 -2.84 4.38
C ASN A 18 14.74 -2.69 4.57
N PRO A 19 13.93 -2.70 3.49
CA PRO A 19 12.49 -2.44 3.55
C PRO A 19 11.69 -3.61 4.15
N TRP A 20 12.27 -4.81 4.21
CA TRP A 20 11.65 -5.99 4.86
C TRP A 20 11.84 -5.98 6.38
N THR A 21 12.82 -5.25 6.91
CA THR A 21 13.00 -5.05 8.35
C THR A 21 12.26 -3.79 8.78
N LYS A 22 11.16 -3.93 9.53
CA LYS A 22 10.42 -2.77 10.08
C LYS A 22 11.12 -2.10 11.27
N LEU A 23 12.15 -2.76 11.84
CA LEU A 23 12.92 -2.22 12.95
C LEU A 23 13.61 -0.92 12.51
N ASN A 24 13.37 0.16 13.27
CA ASN A 24 13.94 1.49 13.06
C ASN A 24 13.60 2.16 11.72
N ALA A 25 12.55 1.71 11.02
CA ALA A 25 12.13 2.35 9.79
C ALA A 25 11.47 3.72 10.08
N ARG A 26 12.02 4.79 9.51
CA ARG A 26 11.47 6.14 9.64
C ARG A 26 10.78 6.57 8.35
N VAL A 27 9.53 7.00 8.46
CA VAL A 27 8.77 7.53 7.32
C VAL A 27 9.16 8.98 7.10
N ILE A 28 9.86 9.27 6.00
CA ILE A 28 10.30 10.64 5.68
C ILE A 28 9.39 11.35 4.67
N GLY A 29 8.48 10.59 4.05
CA GLY A 29 7.46 11.09 3.14
C GLY A 29 6.30 10.11 3.02
N LYS A 30 5.09 10.65 2.90
CA LYS A 30 3.86 9.85 2.84
C LYS A 30 2.83 10.56 1.97
N TRP A 31 2.31 9.84 0.98
CA TRP A 31 1.35 10.40 0.02
C TRP A 31 0.20 9.44 -0.23
N HIS A 32 -1.02 9.96 -0.15
CA HIS A 32 -2.24 9.22 -0.45
C HIS A 32 -2.78 9.50 -1.87
N LYS A 33 -2.08 10.36 -2.61
CA LYS A 33 -2.35 10.81 -3.99
C LYS A 33 -1.04 10.78 -4.80
N LYS A 34 -1.13 11.14 -6.09
CA LYS A 34 0.01 11.23 -7.00
C LYS A 34 1.14 12.08 -6.40
N ILE A 35 2.38 11.60 -6.52
CA ILE A 35 3.59 12.27 -6.06
C ILE A 35 4.20 13.10 -7.18
N LYS A 36 4.86 14.20 -6.82
CA LYS A 36 5.66 15.03 -7.73
C LYS A 36 7.12 14.66 -7.63
N LYS A 37 7.80 14.62 -8.78
CA LYS A 37 9.23 14.33 -8.93
C LYS A 37 10.09 15.16 -7.97
N ASP A 38 9.90 16.47 -7.97
CA ASP A 38 10.74 17.43 -7.24
C ASP A 38 10.74 17.16 -5.74
N LYS A 39 9.59 16.79 -5.18
CA LYS A 39 9.45 16.46 -3.75
C LYS A 39 10.18 15.19 -3.35
N VAL A 40 10.39 14.27 -4.27
CA VAL A 40 11.20 13.09 -4.01
C VAL A 40 12.67 13.39 -4.17
N LEU A 41 13.06 14.13 -5.21
CA LEU A 41 14.45 14.54 -5.42
C LEU A 41 15.00 15.39 -4.26
N GLU A 42 14.20 16.32 -3.75
CA GLU A 42 14.50 17.12 -2.56
C GLU A 42 14.85 16.25 -1.35
N LYS A 43 14.18 15.08 -1.20
CA LYS A 43 14.49 14.14 -0.13
C LYS A 43 15.73 13.32 -0.45
N ILE A 44 15.89 12.84 -1.68
CA ILE A 44 17.06 12.04 -2.10
C ILE A 44 18.37 12.78 -1.85
N SER A 45 18.44 14.08 -2.19
CA SER A 45 19.66 14.89 -2.03
C SER A 45 20.13 14.96 -0.57
N LEU A 46 19.23 14.81 0.41
CA LEU A 46 19.58 14.80 1.84
C LEU A 46 20.30 13.51 2.28
N TYR A 47 20.31 12.46 1.45
CA TYR A 47 20.91 11.14 1.75
C TYR A 47 22.07 10.79 0.83
N GLU A 48 22.28 11.55 -0.24
CA GLU A 48 23.43 11.38 -1.11
C GLU A 48 24.73 11.61 -0.32
N GLY A 49 25.69 10.69 -0.47
CA GLY A 49 26.94 10.67 0.31
C GLY A 49 26.83 10.10 1.74
N LYS A 50 25.62 9.86 2.28
CA LYS A 50 25.45 9.27 3.61
C LYS A 50 25.46 7.74 3.53
N LYS A 51 26.45 7.09 4.14
CA LYS A 51 26.59 5.62 4.11
C LYS A 51 25.37 4.88 4.66
N GLU A 52 24.73 5.40 5.69
CA GLU A 52 23.47 4.93 6.24
C GLU A 52 22.71 6.16 6.77
N PRO A 53 21.38 6.10 6.87
CA PRO A 53 20.49 5.02 6.45
C PRO A 53 20.15 5.02 4.94
N ASN A 54 19.81 3.84 4.39
CA ASN A 54 19.30 3.70 3.02
C ASN A 54 17.90 4.32 2.84
N LEU A 55 17.60 4.69 1.60
CA LEU A 55 16.33 5.32 1.23
C LEU A 55 15.55 4.46 0.24
N TRP A 56 14.28 4.23 0.54
CA TRP A 56 13.37 3.41 -0.24
C TRP A 56 12.09 4.17 -0.56
N ILE A 57 11.52 3.93 -1.74
CA ILE A 57 10.15 4.32 -2.06
C ILE A 57 9.29 3.06 -2.16
N VAL A 58 8.17 3.06 -1.44
CA VAL A 58 7.29 1.91 -1.33
C VAL A 58 5.87 2.29 -1.69
N VAL A 59 5.19 1.42 -2.44
CA VAL A 59 3.74 1.51 -2.65
C VAL A 59 3.09 0.43 -1.81
N GLN A 60 2.23 0.85 -0.90
CA GLN A 60 1.49 -0.03 -0.02
C GLN A 60 0.03 -0.10 -0.49
N PRO A 61 -0.53 -1.31 -0.64
CA PRO A 61 -1.88 -1.49 -1.12
C PRO A 61 -2.91 -0.98 -0.11
N PRO A 62 -4.16 -0.79 -0.55
CA PRO A 62 -5.26 -0.62 0.38
C PRO A 62 -5.43 -1.85 1.26
N ILE A 63 -5.79 -1.61 2.51
CA ILE A 63 -6.09 -2.63 3.51
C ILE A 63 -7.30 -2.17 4.33
N VAL A 64 -8.29 -3.06 4.47
CA VAL A 64 -9.49 -2.81 5.28
C VAL A 64 -9.75 -4.01 6.17
N HIS A 65 -9.95 -3.77 7.46
CA HIS A 65 -10.35 -4.80 8.41
C HIS A 65 -11.85 -4.69 8.70
N VAL A 66 -12.57 -5.79 8.50
CA VAL A 66 -14.03 -5.86 8.66
C VAL A 66 -14.39 -6.93 9.69
N SER A 67 -15.21 -6.55 10.67
CA SER A 67 -15.81 -7.45 11.65
C SER A 67 -17.14 -7.99 11.11
N CYS A 68 -17.22 -9.31 10.99
CA CYS A 68 -18.38 -10.06 10.52
C CYS A 68 -19.03 -10.83 11.67
N LYS A 69 -20.36 -11.00 11.60
CA LYS A 69 -21.15 -11.69 12.62
C LYS A 69 -20.86 -13.19 12.72
N ASN A 70 -20.51 -13.83 11.59
CA ASN A 70 -20.31 -15.27 11.49
C ASN A 70 -19.42 -15.61 10.28
N LEU A 71 -19.02 -16.88 10.20
CA LEU A 71 -18.14 -17.40 9.15
C LEU A 71 -18.77 -17.28 7.76
N GLU A 72 -20.07 -17.54 7.63
CA GLU A 72 -20.77 -17.45 6.35
C GLU A 72 -20.70 -16.03 5.75
N THR A 73 -20.98 -15.02 6.56
CA THR A 73 -20.90 -13.60 6.14
C THR A 73 -19.46 -13.25 5.75
N ALA A 74 -18.49 -13.72 6.52
CA ALA A 74 -17.06 -13.48 6.25
C ALA A 74 -16.60 -14.14 4.94
N SER A 75 -16.99 -15.39 4.69
CA SER A 75 -16.66 -16.11 3.45
C SER A 75 -17.23 -15.42 2.21
N LYS A 76 -18.50 -14.98 2.27
CA LYS A 76 -19.13 -14.18 1.21
C LYS A 76 -18.33 -12.90 0.95
N LEU A 77 -17.98 -12.15 2.00
CA LEU A 77 -17.17 -10.94 1.88
C LEU A 77 -15.80 -11.18 1.22
N VAL A 78 -15.11 -12.28 1.57
CA VAL A 78 -13.83 -12.64 0.95
C VAL A 78 -13.99 -12.90 -0.55
N VAL A 79 -15.03 -13.61 -0.98
CA VAL A 79 -15.32 -13.84 -2.41
C VAL A 79 -15.56 -12.51 -3.13
N TYR A 80 -16.39 -11.62 -2.57
CA TYR A 80 -16.65 -10.31 -3.16
C TYR A 80 -15.40 -9.43 -3.27
N ALA A 81 -14.58 -9.41 -2.22
CA ALA A 81 -13.33 -8.68 -2.22
C ALA A 81 -12.37 -9.19 -3.32
N ARG A 82 -12.23 -10.52 -3.45
CA ARG A 82 -11.41 -11.14 -4.48
C ARG A 82 -11.92 -10.86 -5.90
N ASN A 83 -13.23 -10.96 -6.12
CA ASN A 83 -13.87 -10.60 -7.39
C ASN A 83 -13.73 -9.11 -7.73
N SER A 84 -13.57 -8.26 -6.71
CA SER A 84 -13.26 -6.83 -6.86
C SER A 84 -11.76 -6.55 -7.04
N GLY A 85 -10.92 -7.59 -7.12
CA GLY A 85 -9.48 -7.51 -7.40
C GLY A 85 -8.58 -7.50 -6.17
N PHE A 86 -9.11 -7.70 -4.97
CA PHE A 86 -8.33 -7.79 -3.72
C PHE A 86 -7.93 -9.25 -3.46
N LYS A 87 -6.95 -9.74 -4.23
CA LYS A 87 -6.56 -11.16 -4.25
C LYS A 87 -6.02 -11.69 -2.92
N GLU A 88 -5.35 -10.83 -2.14
CA GLU A 88 -4.79 -11.19 -0.81
C GLU A 88 -5.84 -11.12 0.31
N SER A 89 -7.14 -11.03 -0.01
CA SER A 89 -8.20 -10.99 1.01
C SER A 89 -8.45 -12.35 1.66
N GLY A 90 -8.73 -12.35 2.96
CA GLY A 90 -8.99 -13.56 3.74
C GLY A 90 -9.44 -13.30 5.18
N ILE A 91 -9.82 -14.37 5.87
CA ILE A 91 -10.11 -14.35 7.31
C ILE A 91 -8.78 -14.52 8.05
N PHE A 92 -8.45 -13.59 8.94
CA PHE A 92 -7.20 -13.63 9.71
C PHE A 92 -7.40 -13.87 11.20
N PHE A 93 -8.64 -13.75 11.69
CA PHE A 93 -8.99 -14.00 13.08
C PHE A 93 -10.47 -14.40 13.21
N ALA A 94 -10.77 -15.37 14.07
CA ALA A 94 -12.13 -15.76 14.39
C ALA A 94 -12.23 -16.20 15.85
N ASN A 95 -13.33 -15.83 16.52
CA ASN A 95 -13.68 -16.34 17.84
C ASN A 95 -15.22 -16.43 17.97
N SER A 96 -15.70 -16.80 19.16
CA SER A 96 -17.14 -16.94 19.43
C SER A 96 -17.95 -15.65 19.27
N LYS A 97 -17.31 -14.47 19.28
CA LYS A 97 -17.98 -13.16 19.19
C LYS A 97 -17.99 -12.59 17.78
N ARG A 98 -16.96 -12.86 16.97
CA ARG A 98 -16.80 -12.25 15.63
C ARG A 98 -15.81 -13.01 14.75
N VAL A 99 -15.94 -12.78 13.44
CA VAL A 99 -14.98 -13.20 12.41
C VAL A 99 -14.41 -11.97 11.72
N MET A 100 -13.09 -11.86 11.66
CA MET A 100 -12.39 -10.71 11.10
C MET A 100 -11.84 -11.03 9.71
N VAL A 101 -12.18 -10.19 8.75
CA VAL A 101 -11.71 -10.26 7.36
C VAL A 101 -10.73 -9.13 7.10
N GLU A 102 -9.59 -9.45 6.49
CA GLU A 102 -8.68 -8.49 5.87
C GLU A 102 -8.98 -8.44 4.37
N ILE A 103 -9.31 -7.26 3.85
CA ILE A 103 -9.44 -6.98 2.43
C ILE A 103 -8.18 -6.27 1.99
N ARG A 104 -7.40 -6.91 1.11
CA ARG A 104 -6.08 -6.40 0.70
C ARG A 104 -5.72 -6.74 -0.74
N SER A 105 -5.09 -5.78 -1.42
CA SER A 105 -4.59 -5.94 -2.78
C SER A 105 -3.18 -6.53 -2.78
N SER A 106 -2.85 -7.33 -3.80
CA SER A 106 -1.52 -7.94 -3.95
C SER A 106 -0.45 -6.96 -4.44
N GLU A 107 -0.86 -5.92 -5.16
CA GLU A 107 0.03 -4.94 -5.79
C GLU A 107 0.73 -4.09 -4.74
N LYS A 108 2.06 -4.24 -4.69
CA LYS A 108 2.97 -3.53 -3.80
C LYS A 108 4.33 -3.48 -4.48
N THR A 109 5.10 -2.43 -4.20
CA THR A 109 6.49 -2.35 -4.68
C THR A 109 7.37 -1.69 -3.62
N SER A 110 8.67 -1.97 -3.69
CA SER A 110 9.70 -1.38 -2.84
C SER A 110 10.95 -1.22 -3.67
N ILE A 111 11.31 0.04 -3.94
CA ILE A 111 12.37 0.39 -4.88
C ILE A 111 13.42 1.20 -4.13
N PRO A 112 14.70 0.83 -4.21
CA PRO A 112 15.75 1.61 -3.58
C PRO A 112 15.98 2.92 -4.34
N LEU A 113 16.02 4.03 -3.62
CA LEU A 113 16.36 5.35 -4.15
C LEU A 113 17.83 5.70 -3.87
N VAL A 114 18.29 5.40 -2.65
CA VAL A 114 19.68 5.58 -2.21
C VAL A 114 20.14 4.33 -1.47
N LEU A 115 21.26 3.74 -1.90
CA LEU A 115 21.92 2.63 -1.21
C LEU A 115 23.37 3.02 -0.91
N ASN A 116 23.79 2.90 0.35
CA ASN A 116 25.16 3.23 0.80
C ASN A 116 25.60 4.63 0.35
N GLY A 117 24.72 5.61 0.44
CA GLY A 117 24.95 7.00 0.00
C GLY A 117 24.95 7.22 -1.52
N LYS A 118 24.76 6.17 -2.33
CA LYS A 118 24.70 6.28 -3.79
C LYS A 118 23.27 6.37 -4.28
N LYS A 119 22.96 7.35 -5.12
CA LYS A 119 21.68 7.42 -5.85
C LYS A 119 21.59 6.29 -6.87
N MET A 120 20.46 5.58 -6.89
CA MET A 120 20.29 4.37 -7.72
C MET A 120 19.81 4.66 -9.15
N LEU A 121 19.27 5.84 -9.41
CA LEU A 121 18.63 6.18 -10.68
C LEU A 121 19.18 7.49 -11.24
N ASN A 122 19.37 7.54 -12.55
CA ASN A 122 19.59 8.79 -13.30
C ASN A 122 18.27 9.58 -13.42
N GLU A 123 18.29 10.77 -14.01
CA GLU A 123 17.08 11.60 -14.09
C GLU A 123 15.98 11.04 -15.00
N GLN A 124 16.34 10.45 -16.13
CA GLN A 124 15.37 9.88 -17.07
C GLN A 124 14.60 8.73 -16.43
N ASN A 125 15.32 7.74 -15.89
CA ASN A 125 14.73 6.59 -15.21
C ASN A 125 13.90 7.02 -13.99
N PHE A 126 14.24 8.16 -13.39
CA PHE A 126 13.50 8.69 -12.27
C PHE A 126 12.12 9.24 -12.67
N ASN A 127 11.98 9.86 -13.85
CA ASN A 127 10.68 10.29 -14.37
C ASN A 127 9.75 9.08 -14.58
N GLU A 128 10.26 8.07 -15.27
CA GLU A 128 9.52 6.82 -15.56
C GLU A 128 9.11 6.11 -14.26
N LEU A 129 9.99 6.10 -13.26
CA LEU A 129 9.67 5.57 -11.93
C LEU A 129 8.49 6.31 -11.29
N ILE A 130 8.51 7.65 -11.28
CA ILE A 130 7.44 8.44 -10.65
C ILE A 130 6.10 8.20 -11.34
N GLU A 131 6.10 8.13 -12.67
CA GLU A 131 4.91 7.80 -13.45
C GLU A 131 4.39 6.39 -13.11
N TYR A 132 5.28 5.38 -13.11
CA TYR A 132 4.93 4.01 -12.73
C TYR A 132 4.30 3.93 -11.33
N LEU A 133 4.89 4.59 -10.34
CA LEU A 133 4.39 4.59 -8.96
C LEU A 133 3.01 5.27 -8.86
N ASN A 134 2.80 6.37 -9.60
CA ASN A 134 1.54 7.07 -9.65
C ASN A 134 0.43 6.24 -10.31
N ASN A 135 0.74 5.58 -11.43
CA ASN A 135 -0.18 4.68 -12.14
C ASN A 135 -0.54 3.47 -11.26
N LEU A 136 0.44 2.93 -10.52
CA LEU A 136 0.21 1.84 -9.57
C LEU A 136 -0.75 2.28 -8.44
N LEU A 137 -0.55 3.46 -7.86
CA LEU A 137 -1.43 3.99 -6.82
C LEU A 137 -2.84 4.24 -7.37
N GLU A 138 -2.97 4.80 -8.57
CA GLU A 138 -4.25 5.06 -9.23
C GLU A 138 -5.03 3.78 -9.50
N ASN A 139 -4.38 2.74 -10.03
CA ASN A 139 -4.97 1.42 -10.19
C ASN A 139 -5.49 0.83 -8.87
N LEU A 140 -4.77 1.04 -7.77
CA LEU A 140 -5.21 0.65 -6.43
C LEU A 140 -6.45 1.44 -5.97
N LYS A 141 -6.59 2.72 -6.34
CA LYS A 141 -7.79 3.52 -6.03
C LYS A 141 -9.01 3.02 -6.81
N LEU A 142 -8.85 2.74 -8.10
CA LEU A 142 -9.93 2.19 -8.94
C LEU A 142 -10.47 0.86 -8.39
N LYS A 143 -9.62 0.04 -7.77
CA LYS A 143 -10.08 -1.18 -7.09
C LYS A 143 -11.00 -0.88 -5.90
N ILE A 144 -10.72 0.16 -5.13
CA ILE A 144 -11.58 0.58 -4.01
C ILE A 144 -12.95 0.99 -4.55
N GLU A 145 -12.99 1.81 -5.60
CA GLU A 145 -14.25 2.22 -6.24
C GLU A 145 -15.05 1.02 -6.77
N ARG A 146 -14.37 0.05 -7.39
CA ARG A 146 -15.01 -1.20 -7.83
C ARG A 146 -15.56 -2.02 -6.67
N LEU A 147 -14.82 -2.10 -5.55
CA LEU A 147 -15.28 -2.80 -4.34
C LEU A 147 -16.54 -2.13 -3.79
N GLU A 148 -16.54 -0.80 -3.67
CA GLU A 148 -17.69 -0.02 -3.21
C GLU A 148 -18.91 -0.24 -4.11
N LYS A 149 -18.73 -0.13 -5.44
CA LYS A 149 -19.81 -0.38 -6.41
C LYS A 149 -20.39 -1.78 -6.30
N ASN A 150 -19.53 -2.79 -6.22
CA ASN A 150 -19.97 -4.19 -6.08
C ASN A 150 -20.67 -4.44 -4.74
N PHE A 151 -20.31 -3.71 -3.69
CA PHE A 151 -20.93 -3.81 -2.38
C PHE A 151 -22.31 -3.16 -2.33
N SER A 152 -22.49 -1.99 -2.96
CA SER A 152 -23.81 -1.34 -3.05
C SER A 152 -24.84 -2.18 -3.81
N ASN A 153 -24.41 -2.88 -4.87
CA ASN A 153 -25.26 -3.79 -5.63
C ASN A 153 -25.71 -5.05 -4.86
N LEU A 154 -25.12 -5.33 -3.70
CA LEU A 154 -25.51 -6.45 -2.83
C LEU A 154 -26.58 -6.09 -1.80
N GLN A 155 -26.79 -4.79 -1.56
CA GLN A 155 -27.78 -4.29 -0.61
C GLN A 155 -29.12 -3.96 -1.27
N ASN A 156 -29.16 -3.92 -2.59
CA ASN A 156 -30.36 -3.84 -3.44
C ASN A 156 -30.76 -5.22 -3.94
#